data_AF-A0A2M7KY64-F1
#
_entry.id   AF-A0A2M7KY64-F1
#
_cell.length_a   1.000
_cell.length_b   1.000
_cell.length_c   1.000
_cell.angle_alpha   90.00
_cell.angle_beta   90.00
_cell.angle_gamma   90.00
#
_symmetry.space_group_name_H-M   'P 1'
#
loop_
_entity.id
_entity.type
_entity.pdbx_description
1 polymer ?
#
loop_
_entity_poly.entity_id
_entity_poly.type
_entity_poly.pdbx_seq_one_letter_code
_entity_poly.pdbx_strand_id
1 'polypeptide(L)'
;MRAEGWGPERIAAVQHCIRAHRYRDTSEPPQSIEAKVLFDADKLDVLGAIGVARVIAYATLAGQPWYAEPSEQFIQTGRELPGEPHSSYHEHLFKLRKVRDRMFTPTARAIAEERLRYLDEFFERLIAEWG
;
A
#
# COMPACT_ATOMS: atom_id res chain seq x y z
N MET A 1 -20.98 14.27 -14.94
CA MET A 1 -21.52 14.75 -13.64
C MET A 1 -22.53 15.90 -13.76
N ARG A 2 -22.15 17.14 -14.12
CA ARG A 2 -23.16 18.24 -14.24
C ARG A 2 -24.18 17.97 -15.35
N ALA A 3 -23.72 17.51 -16.51
CA ALA A 3 -24.59 17.09 -17.62
C ALA A 3 -25.49 15.88 -17.28
N GLU A 4 -25.18 15.16 -16.20
CA GLU A 4 -25.98 14.03 -15.69
C GLU A 4 -26.91 14.47 -14.54
N GLY A 5 -27.04 15.78 -14.27
CA GLY A 5 -27.94 16.31 -13.24
C GLY A 5 -27.44 16.21 -11.79
N TRP A 6 -26.14 15.98 -11.57
CA TRP A 6 -25.60 15.88 -10.21
C TRP A 6 -25.53 17.27 -9.53
N GLY A 7 -26.03 17.34 -8.29
CA GLY A 7 -25.93 18.55 -7.46
C GLY A 7 -24.47 18.92 -7.11
N PRO A 8 -24.17 20.21 -6.88
CA PRO A 8 -22.82 20.70 -6.65
C PRO A 8 -22.14 20.08 -5.42
N GLU A 9 -22.89 19.83 -4.34
CA GLU A 9 -22.36 19.19 -3.12
C GLU A 9 -21.88 17.76 -3.38
N ARG A 10 -22.66 16.98 -4.14
CA ARG A 10 -22.30 15.60 -4.48
C ARG A 10 -21.06 15.55 -5.37
N ILE A 11 -20.93 16.51 -6.29
CA ILE A 11 -19.72 16.66 -7.12
C ILE A 11 -18.51 16.99 -6.24
N ALA A 12 -18.64 17.95 -5.33
CA ALA A 12 -17.57 18.35 -4.42
C ALA A 12 -17.12 17.18 -3.53
N ALA A 13 -18.07 16.39 -3.01
CA ALA A 13 -17.77 15.20 -2.21
C ALA A 13 -16.95 14.17 -2.99
N VAL A 14 -17.34 13.86 -4.24
CA VAL A 14 -16.59 12.92 -5.10
C VAL A 14 -15.19 13.46 -5.42
N GLN A 15 -15.07 14.75 -5.74
CA GLN A 15 -13.78 15.37 -6.00
C GLN A 15 -12.86 15.30 -4.78
N HIS A 16 -13.40 15.52 -3.57
CA HIS A 16 -12.65 15.34 -2.33
C HIS A 16 -12.21 13.88 -2.16
N CYS A 17 -13.07 12.88 -2.40
CA CYS A 17 -12.66 11.47 -2.36
C CYS A 17 -11.48 11.18 -3.31
N ILE A 18 -11.50 11.74 -4.52
CA ILE A 18 -10.41 11.57 -5.51
C ILE A 18 -9.12 12.26 -5.06
N ARG A 19 -9.17 13.44 -4.43
CA ARG A 19 -7.94 14.10 -3.97
C ARG A 19 -7.38 13.43 -2.72
N ALA A 20 -8.26 13.08 -1.79
CA ALA A 20 -7.90 12.59 -0.47
C ALA A 20 -7.44 11.12 -0.43
N HIS A 21 -7.66 10.32 -1.49
CA HIS A 21 -7.25 8.91 -1.49
C HIS A 21 -5.74 8.67 -1.64
N ARG A 22 -4.90 9.69 -1.90
CA ARG A 22 -3.46 9.50 -2.16
C ARG A 22 -2.71 8.98 -0.93
N TYR A 23 -1.83 7.99 -1.12
CA TYR A 23 -1.00 7.47 -0.02
C TYR A 23 0.14 8.44 0.35
N ARG A 24 0.93 8.89 -0.63
CA ARG A 24 2.15 9.68 -0.35
C ARG A 24 1.89 11.13 0.05
N ASP A 25 0.74 11.67 -0.35
CA ASP A 25 0.34 13.04 -0.07
C ASP A 25 -0.70 13.02 1.05
N THR A 26 -0.39 13.69 2.17
CA THR A 26 -1.26 13.79 3.34
C THR A 26 -1.80 15.22 3.54
N SER A 27 -1.63 16.10 2.55
CA SER A 27 -2.08 17.50 2.63
C SER A 27 -3.61 17.62 2.69
N GLU A 28 -4.34 16.70 2.08
CA GLU A 28 -5.80 16.64 2.08
C GLU A 28 -6.27 15.25 2.57
N PRO A 29 -6.43 15.03 3.89
CA PRO A 29 -6.81 13.72 4.42
C PRO A 29 -8.32 13.44 4.22
N PRO A 30 -8.74 12.16 4.13
CA PRO A 30 -10.15 11.79 4.06
C PRO A 30 -11.01 12.32 5.24
N GLN A 31 -11.91 13.25 4.94
CA GLN A 31 -12.81 13.86 5.93
C GLN A 31 -14.13 13.08 6.12
N SER A 32 -14.83 12.74 5.04
CA SER A 32 -16.13 12.04 5.09
C SER A 32 -15.97 10.53 5.24
N ILE A 33 -17.06 9.84 5.60
CA ILE A 33 -17.05 8.37 5.69
C ILE A 33 -16.81 7.73 4.32
N GLU A 34 -17.38 8.27 3.25
CA GLU A 34 -17.18 7.80 1.88
C GLU A 34 -15.73 7.97 1.43
N ALA A 35 -15.10 9.10 1.76
CA ALA A 35 -13.69 9.33 1.45
C ALA A 35 -12.78 8.37 2.21
N LYS A 36 -13.09 8.09 3.49
CA LYS A 36 -12.36 7.12 4.32
C LYS A 36 -12.50 5.70 3.78
N VAL A 37 -13.72 5.30 3.42
CA VAL A 37 -14.01 3.98 2.83
C VAL A 37 -13.30 3.83 1.48
N LEU A 38 -13.31 4.85 0.62
CA LEU A 38 -12.60 4.81 -0.65
C LEU A 38 -11.08 4.71 -0.45
N PHE A 39 -10.52 5.52 0.46
CA PHE A 39 -9.10 5.44 0.81
C PHE A 39 -8.73 4.04 1.28
N ASP A 40 -9.48 3.50 2.23
CA ASP A 40 -9.24 2.18 2.81
C ASP A 40 -9.32 1.09 1.74
N ALA A 41 -10.35 1.10 0.90
CA ALA A 41 -10.52 0.13 -0.18
C ALA A 41 -9.33 0.14 -1.16
N ASP A 42 -8.87 1.33 -1.56
CA ASP A 42 -7.70 1.48 -2.44
C ASP A 42 -6.41 0.95 -1.76
N LYS A 43 -6.22 1.21 -0.46
CA LYS A 43 -5.03 0.72 0.27
C LYS A 43 -5.08 -0.78 0.57
N LEU A 44 -6.26 -1.37 0.71
CA LEU A 44 -6.39 -2.80 0.90
C LEU A 44 -5.98 -3.60 -0.34
N ASP A 45 -6.08 -3.02 -1.54
CA ASP A 45 -5.74 -3.69 -2.81
C ASP A 45 -4.23 -3.96 -2.97
N VAL A 46 -3.38 -3.19 -2.29
CA VAL A 46 -1.93 -3.43 -2.29
C VAL A 46 -1.50 -4.50 -1.29
N LEU A 47 -2.43 -5.13 -0.57
CA LEU A 47 -2.15 -6.14 0.45
C LEU A 47 -2.62 -7.55 0.04
N GLY A 48 -2.18 -8.57 0.78
CA GLY A 48 -2.60 -9.96 0.58
C GLY A 48 -2.07 -10.56 -0.72
N ALA A 49 -2.75 -11.58 -1.23
CA ALA A 49 -2.32 -12.30 -2.44
C ALA A 49 -2.23 -11.40 -3.69
N ILE A 50 -3.16 -10.46 -3.85
CA ILE A 50 -3.10 -9.46 -4.93
C ILE A 50 -1.88 -8.54 -4.71
N GLY A 51 -1.65 -8.10 -3.47
CA GLY A 51 -0.47 -7.34 -3.09
C GLY A 51 0.85 -8.01 -3.47
N VAL A 52 0.99 -9.31 -3.19
CA VAL A 52 2.15 -10.14 -3.58
C VAL A 52 2.38 -10.06 -5.09
N ALA A 53 1.35 -10.38 -5.87
CA ALA A 53 1.47 -10.39 -7.33
C ALA A 53 1.87 -9.00 -7.87
N ARG A 54 1.26 -7.94 -7.34
CA ARG A 54 1.53 -6.55 -7.74
C ARG A 54 2.95 -6.10 -7.40
N VAL A 55 3.44 -6.39 -6.19
CA VAL A 55 4.76 -5.91 -5.76
C VAL A 55 5.89 -6.63 -6.49
N ILE A 56 5.73 -7.92 -6.78
CA ILE A 56 6.68 -8.69 -7.59
C ILE A 56 6.66 -8.23 -9.05
N ALA A 57 5.47 -8.08 -9.64
CA ALA A 57 5.35 -7.60 -11.01
C ALA A 57 5.94 -6.19 -11.18
N TYR A 58 5.70 -5.28 -10.23
CA TYR A 58 6.25 -3.93 -10.26
C TYR A 58 7.78 -3.94 -10.17
N ALA A 59 8.36 -4.69 -9.23
CA ALA A 59 9.81 -4.82 -9.13
C ALA A 59 10.41 -5.38 -10.42
N THR A 60 9.81 -6.44 -10.97
CA THR A 60 10.25 -7.06 -12.23
C THR A 60 10.24 -6.06 -13.39
N LEU A 61 9.15 -5.30 -13.55
CA LEU A 61 9.04 -4.26 -14.57
C LEU A 61 10.03 -3.10 -14.35
N ALA A 62 10.40 -2.83 -13.10
CA ALA A 62 11.40 -1.83 -12.74
C ALA A 62 12.85 -2.37 -12.82
N GLY A 63 13.06 -3.61 -13.28
CA GLY A 63 14.37 -4.25 -13.30
C GLY A 63 14.97 -4.49 -11.92
N GLN A 64 14.14 -4.47 -10.88
CA GLN A 64 14.54 -4.75 -9.50
C GLN A 64 14.32 -6.24 -9.19
N PRO A 65 15.16 -6.86 -8.35
CA PRO A 65 14.95 -8.23 -7.93
C PRO A 65 13.71 -8.34 -7.04
N TRP A 66 13.13 -9.54 -6.96
CA TRP A 66 12.06 -9.79 -5.99
C TRP A 66 12.60 -9.78 -4.54
N TYR A 67 13.86 -10.21 -4.35
CA TYR A 67 14.54 -10.20 -3.07
C TYR A 67 15.99 -9.73 -3.17
N ALA A 68 16.39 -9.00 -2.15
CA ALA A 68 17.76 -8.80 -1.72
C ALA A 68 17.73 -8.77 -0.19
N GLU A 69 18.79 -9.25 0.45
CA GLU A 69 18.92 -9.14 1.89
C GLU A 69 18.99 -7.65 2.28
N PRO A 70 18.06 -7.14 3.10
CA PRO A 70 18.03 -5.73 3.47
C PRO A 70 19.17 -5.42 4.43
N SER A 71 19.81 -4.27 4.26
CA SER A 71 20.82 -3.80 5.20
C SER A 71 20.22 -3.42 6.55
N GLU A 72 21.02 -3.46 7.60
CA GLU A 72 20.61 -2.99 8.93
C GLU A 72 20.12 -1.52 8.89
N GLN A 73 20.75 -0.68 8.07
CA GLN A 73 20.32 0.70 7.85
C GLN A 73 18.90 0.74 7.26
N PHE A 74 18.62 -0.08 6.25
CA PHE A 74 17.31 -0.14 5.62
C PHE A 74 16.24 -0.62 6.61
N ILE A 75 16.54 -1.66 7.40
CA ILE A 75 15.62 -2.18 8.43
C ILE A 75 15.25 -1.08 9.44
N GLN A 76 16.23 -0.31 9.89
CA GLN A 76 16.02 0.72 10.92
C GLN A 76 15.38 2.01 10.37
N THR A 77 15.73 2.42 9.16
CA THR A 77 15.40 3.76 8.65
C THR A 77 14.51 3.75 7.41
N GLY A 78 14.43 2.63 6.70
CA GLY A 78 13.79 2.52 5.40
C GLY A 78 14.58 3.16 4.25
N ARG A 79 15.87 3.47 4.45
CA ARG A 79 16.75 4.07 3.43
C ARG A 79 17.81 3.09 2.98
N GLU A 80 17.93 2.87 1.68
CA GLU A 80 18.92 1.97 1.10
C GLU A 80 20.35 2.50 1.28
N LEU A 81 21.31 1.58 1.36
CA LEU A 81 22.72 1.89 1.14
C LEU A 81 23.03 2.13 -0.34
N PRO A 82 24.13 2.82 -0.68
CA PRO A 82 24.59 2.93 -2.06
C PRO A 82 24.76 1.54 -2.70
N GLY A 83 23.98 1.25 -3.75
CA GLY A 83 24.02 -0.02 -4.47
C GLY A 83 23.10 -1.11 -3.93
N GLU A 84 22.42 -0.89 -2.80
CA GLU A 84 21.39 -1.80 -2.31
C GLU A 84 20.12 -1.68 -3.17
N PRO A 85 19.63 -2.78 -3.77
CA PRO A 85 18.48 -2.73 -4.67
C PRO A 85 17.17 -2.66 -3.90
N HIS A 86 16.23 -1.84 -4.38
CA HIS A 86 14.88 -1.77 -3.79
C HIS A 86 14.02 -2.93 -4.30
N SER A 87 14.23 -4.11 -3.73
CA SER A 87 13.51 -5.33 -4.09
C SER A 87 12.02 -5.30 -3.68
N SER A 88 11.22 -6.26 -4.15
CA SER A 88 9.83 -6.41 -3.67
C SER A 88 9.76 -6.61 -2.16
N TYR A 89 10.73 -7.32 -1.58
CA TYR A 89 10.83 -7.48 -0.13
C TYR A 89 11.12 -6.15 0.58
N HIS A 90 11.94 -5.26 -0.02
CA HIS A 90 12.17 -3.92 0.52
C HIS A 90 10.90 -3.07 0.54
N GLU A 91 10.11 -3.06 -0.54
CA GLU A 91 8.82 -2.34 -0.59
C GLU A 91 7.84 -2.91 0.46
N HIS A 92 7.85 -4.23 0.69
CA HIS A 92 7.06 -4.87 1.74
C HIS A 92 7.42 -4.35 3.14
N LEU A 93 8.71 -4.41 3.49
CA LEU A 93 9.23 -3.92 4.77
C LEU A 93 9.01 -2.43 4.98
N PHE A 94 9.27 -1.63 3.93
CA PHE A 94 9.25 -0.18 4.04
C PHE A 94 7.84 0.41 4.04
N LYS A 95 6.94 -0.13 3.22
CA LYS A 95 5.65 0.50 2.94
C LYS A 95 4.47 -0.39 3.22
N LEU A 96 4.42 -1.62 2.71
CA LEU A 96 3.23 -2.46 2.84
C LEU A 96 2.89 -2.71 4.30
N ARG A 97 3.88 -3.06 5.14
CA ARG A 97 3.70 -3.24 6.59
C ARG A 97 3.08 -2.04 7.32
N LYS A 98 3.26 -0.82 6.81
CA LYS A 98 2.72 0.42 7.39
C LYS A 98 1.29 0.74 6.93
N VAL A 99 0.75 -0.01 5.96
CA VAL A 99 -0.56 0.29 5.36
C VAL A 99 -1.70 0.13 6.36
N ARG A 100 -1.67 -0.90 7.23
CA ARG A 100 -2.67 -1.11 8.28
C ARG A 100 -2.84 0.12 9.18
N ASP A 101 -1.74 0.75 9.56
CA ASP A 101 -1.75 1.88 10.49
C ASP A 101 -2.39 3.14 9.90
N ARG A 102 -2.57 3.15 8.58
CA ARG A 102 -3.19 4.25 7.83
C ARG A 102 -4.66 4.02 7.49
N MET A 103 -5.23 2.89 7.88
CA MET A 103 -6.64 2.60 7.68
C MET A 103 -7.52 3.47 8.58
N PHE A 104 -8.61 4.00 8.03
CA PHE A 104 -9.54 4.87 8.76
C PHE A 104 -10.63 4.09 9.48
N THR A 105 -11.11 3.00 8.89
CA THR A 105 -12.23 2.22 9.43
C THR A 105 -11.74 1.00 10.23
N PRO A 106 -12.46 0.60 11.30
CA PRO A 106 -12.14 -0.62 12.06
C PRO A 106 -12.16 -1.87 11.17
N THR A 107 -13.13 -1.97 10.26
CA THR A 107 -13.24 -3.07 9.32
C THR A 107 -12.02 -3.16 8.40
N ALA A 108 -11.58 -2.04 7.84
CA ALA A 108 -10.40 -2.06 6.98
C ALA A 108 -9.11 -2.40 7.74
N ARG A 109 -8.98 -1.97 9.01
CA ARG A 109 -7.85 -2.38 9.86
C ARG A 109 -7.81 -3.90 10.03
N ALA A 110 -8.94 -4.52 10.34
CA ALA A 110 -9.03 -5.97 10.50
C ALA A 110 -8.67 -6.71 9.20
N ILE A 111 -9.19 -6.28 8.05
CA ILE A 111 -8.85 -6.88 6.75
C ILE A 111 -7.37 -6.66 6.41
N ALA A 112 -6.83 -5.47 6.68
CA ALA A 112 -5.43 -5.15 6.42
C ALA A 112 -4.49 -6.04 7.25
N GLU A 113 -4.84 -6.33 8.50
CA GLU A 113 -4.06 -7.18 9.38
C GLU A 113 -4.02 -8.64 8.91
N GLU A 114 -5.15 -9.20 8.48
CA GLU A 114 -5.19 -10.52 7.85
C GLU A 114 -4.33 -10.56 6.58
N ARG A 115 -4.51 -9.57 5.70
CA ARG A 115 -3.79 -9.51 4.42
C ARG A 115 -2.29 -9.24 4.57
N LEU A 116 -1.88 -8.53 5.61
CA LEU A 116 -0.47 -8.32 5.93
C LEU A 116 0.19 -9.58 6.44
N ARG A 117 -0.49 -10.32 7.30
CA ARG A 117 0.00 -11.62 7.78
C ARG A 117 0.30 -12.57 6.62
N TYR A 118 -0.60 -12.63 5.64
CA TYR A 118 -0.37 -13.40 4.42
C TYR A 118 0.88 -12.93 3.64
N LEU A 119 1.10 -11.61 3.52
CA LEU A 119 2.28 -11.06 2.87
C LEU A 119 3.57 -11.44 3.60
N ASP A 120 3.58 -11.32 4.93
CA ASP A 120 4.71 -11.71 5.78
C ASP A 120 5.03 -13.20 5.58
N GLU A 121 4.03 -14.08 5.75
CA GLU A 121 4.17 -15.53 5.57
C GLU A 121 4.64 -15.89 4.16
N PHE A 122 4.14 -15.20 3.13
CA PHE A 122 4.55 -15.43 1.75
C PHE A 122 6.04 -15.13 1.54
N PHE A 123 6.52 -13.96 1.99
CA PHE A 123 7.92 -13.59 1.82
C PHE A 123 8.84 -14.48 2.67
N GLU A 124 8.48 -14.77 3.92
CA GLU A 124 9.22 -15.70 4.78
C GLU A 124 9.41 -17.06 4.10
N ARG A 125 8.32 -17.61 3.57
CA ARG A 125 8.36 -18.89 2.86
C ARG A 125 9.16 -18.82 1.56
N LEU A 126 8.96 -17.77 0.75
CA LEU A 126 9.67 -17.62 -0.52
C LEU A 126 11.18 -17.49 -0.31
N ILE A 127 11.62 -16.78 0.73
CA ILE A 127 13.04 -16.66 1.11
C ILE A 127 13.57 -18.01 1.56
N ALA A 128 12.83 -18.75 2.38
CA ALA A 128 13.24 -20.08 2.85
C ALA A 128 13.29 -21.15 1.76
N GLU A 129 12.47 -21.05 0.71
CA GLU A 129 12.48 -21.97 -0.44
C GLU A 129 13.57 -21.62 -1.47
N TRP A 130 13.96 -20.35 -1.56
CA TRP A 130 15.01 -19.88 -2.46
C TRP A 130 16.42 -20.12 -1.91
N GLY A 131 16.58 -20.02 -0.58
CA GLY A 131 17.84 -20.14 0.16
C GLY A 131 18.29 -21.56 0.44
#